data_AF-A0AAD6V2Z7-F1
#
_entry.id   AF-A0AAD6V2Z7-F1
#
_cell.length_a   1.000
_cell.length_b   1.000
_cell.length_c   1.000
_cell.angle_alpha   90.00
_cell.angle_beta   90.00
_cell.angle_gamma   90.00
#
_symmetry.space_group_name_H-M   'P 1'
#
loop_
_entity.id
_entity.type
_entity.pdbx_description
1 polymer ?
#
loop_
_entity_poly.entity_id
_entity_poly.type
_entity_poly.pdbx_seq_one_letter_code
_entity_poly.pdbx_strand_id
1 'polypeptide(L)'
;MGFFGRAHTDDNDDPAHFSHMSANSDLPEGAGYTPGYFFILQLGVFIVLDRHTSINFSGLRRHGGTPPLCPPTADGSERPPLYKFAVRFVIIHYPPRRMMNGTARWSLAAMPNNRAFIFPPEVLHAGVTNRIEKGWPAKTVCKRATFVREGELMMDPGSQVTFLVRCLLLLCHFFMLQLPSAYEMRLDPDLFLQAFTMKLGG
;
A
#
# COMPACT_ATOMS: atom_id res chain seq x y z
N MET A 1 -0.27 -4.44 -23.03
CA MET A 1 -1.28 -4.20 -21.97
C MET A 1 -1.46 -5.49 -21.18
N GLY A 2 -1.21 -5.46 -19.87
CA GLY A 2 -1.50 -6.60 -18.98
C GLY A 2 -2.99 -6.68 -18.62
N PHE A 3 -3.30 -7.36 -17.51
CA PHE A 3 -4.66 -7.49 -16.96
C PHE A 3 -5.43 -6.16 -16.88
N PHE A 4 -4.76 -5.08 -16.44
CA PHE A 4 -5.32 -3.73 -16.27
C PHE A 4 -5.85 -3.08 -17.57
N GLY A 5 -5.51 -3.59 -18.74
CA GLY A 5 -6.06 -3.09 -20.00
C GLY A 5 -7.44 -3.66 -20.34
N ARG A 6 -7.81 -4.80 -19.74
CA ARG A 6 -9.05 -5.53 -20.04
C ARG A 6 -10.26 -4.88 -19.35
N ALA A 7 -11.45 -5.35 -19.67
CA ALA A 7 -12.67 -4.96 -18.97
C ALA A 7 -12.69 -5.51 -17.53
N HIS A 8 -12.64 -4.65 -16.52
CA HIS A 8 -12.59 -5.02 -15.10
C HIS A 8 -13.22 -3.95 -14.18
N THR A 9 -13.24 -4.25 -12.89
CA THR A 9 -13.59 -3.34 -11.78
C THR A 9 -12.44 -3.35 -10.78
N ASP A 10 -12.16 -2.20 -10.18
CA ASP A 10 -11.16 -2.06 -9.12
C ASP A 10 -11.81 -2.30 -7.76
N ASP A 11 -12.13 -3.55 -7.44
CA ASP A 11 -12.94 -3.94 -6.27
C ASP A 11 -12.34 -3.54 -4.91
N ASN A 12 -11.08 -3.10 -4.91
CA ASN A 12 -10.38 -2.63 -3.71
C ASN A 12 -10.37 -1.11 -3.56
N ASP A 13 -10.93 -0.36 -4.50
CA ASP A 13 -11.10 1.09 -4.38
C ASP A 13 -12.09 1.45 -3.27
N ASP A 14 -11.86 2.59 -2.64
CA ASP A 14 -12.78 3.15 -1.67
C ASP A 14 -14.02 3.75 -2.36
N PRO A 15 -15.25 3.43 -1.92
CA PRO A 15 -16.46 3.89 -2.59
C PRO A 15 -16.71 5.41 -2.47
N ALA A 16 -16.04 6.09 -1.55
CA ALA A 16 -16.17 7.54 -1.38
C ALA A 16 -15.13 8.34 -2.18
N HIS A 17 -14.27 7.67 -2.97
CA HIS A 17 -13.15 8.30 -3.67
C HIS A 17 -13.12 7.94 -5.16
N PHE A 18 -12.44 8.76 -5.94
CA PHE A 18 -12.24 8.53 -7.37
C PHE A 18 -10.80 8.08 -7.66
N SER A 19 -10.69 7.22 -8.65
CA SER A 19 -9.43 6.92 -9.32
C SER A 19 -9.13 8.02 -10.34
N HIS A 20 -7.85 8.36 -10.48
CA HIS A 20 -7.36 9.36 -11.41
C HIS A 20 -6.40 8.73 -12.41
N MET A 21 -6.65 8.96 -13.69
CA MET A 21 -5.75 8.60 -14.79
C MET A 21 -5.10 9.85 -15.37
N SER A 22 -3.79 9.80 -15.56
CA SER A 22 -3.03 10.74 -16.37
C SER A 22 -2.42 9.99 -17.56
N ALA A 23 -2.86 10.32 -18.77
CA ALA A 23 -2.30 9.78 -20.00
C ALA A 23 -1.33 10.79 -20.62
N ASN A 24 -0.10 10.33 -20.86
CA ASN A 24 0.96 11.11 -21.50
C ASN A 24 1.62 10.24 -22.57
N SER A 25 0.80 9.73 -23.50
CA SER A 25 1.28 9.00 -24.66
C SER A 25 2.09 9.91 -25.57
N ASP A 26 3.11 9.36 -26.22
CA ASP A 26 3.86 10.02 -27.27
C ASP A 26 3.62 9.25 -28.56
N LEU A 27 2.70 9.76 -29.39
CA LEU A 27 2.38 9.17 -30.68
C LEU A 27 2.79 10.15 -31.79
N PRO A 28 3.40 9.68 -32.89
CA PRO A 28 3.84 10.57 -33.95
C PRO A 28 2.65 11.26 -34.62
N GLU A 29 2.64 12.59 -34.56
CA GLU A 29 1.62 13.41 -35.22
C GLU A 29 1.69 13.24 -36.74
N GLY A 30 0.52 13.20 -37.40
CA GLY A 30 0.41 13.06 -38.86
C GLY A 30 0.81 11.70 -39.43
N ALA A 31 1.34 10.77 -38.62
CA ALA A 31 1.74 9.44 -39.09
C ALA A 31 0.59 8.43 -39.16
N GLY A 32 -0.64 8.81 -38.79
CA GLY A 32 -1.83 7.95 -38.89
C GLY A 32 -2.01 6.93 -37.76
N TYR A 33 -1.34 7.10 -36.62
CA TYR A 33 -1.54 6.24 -35.45
C TYR A 33 -2.95 6.44 -34.89
N THR A 34 -3.65 5.34 -34.59
CA THR A 34 -4.90 5.42 -33.85
C THR A 34 -4.59 5.55 -32.36
N PRO A 35 -5.18 6.52 -31.63
CA PRO A 35 -4.94 6.68 -30.20
C PRO A 35 -5.48 5.49 -29.40
N GLY A 36 -5.03 5.37 -28.16
CA GLY A 36 -5.68 4.48 -27.20
C GLY A 36 -7.03 5.05 -26.77
N TYR A 37 -7.95 4.18 -26.39
CA TYR A 37 -9.24 4.60 -25.81
C TYR A 37 -9.37 4.05 -24.40
N PHE A 38 -10.04 4.82 -23.54
CA PHE A 38 -10.49 4.41 -22.22
C PHE A 38 -12.01 4.36 -22.20
N PHE A 39 -12.59 3.25 -21.76
CA PHE A 39 -14.03 3.01 -21.80
C PHE A 39 -14.58 2.91 -20.40
N ILE A 40 -15.69 3.62 -20.14
CA ILE A 40 -16.58 3.33 -19.02
C ILE A 40 -17.75 2.52 -19.58
N LEU A 41 -17.60 1.20 -19.56
CA LEU A 41 -18.43 0.26 -20.34
C LEU A 41 -19.91 0.34 -19.95
N GLN A 42 -20.21 0.47 -18.66
CA GLN A 42 -21.58 0.58 -18.16
C GLN A 42 -22.30 1.85 -18.63
N LEU A 43 -21.55 2.90 -18.97
CA LEU A 43 -22.09 4.16 -19.46
C LEU A 43 -22.11 4.25 -20.99
N GLY A 44 -21.50 3.28 -21.69
CA GLY A 44 -21.36 3.34 -23.15
C GLY A 44 -20.50 4.51 -23.65
N VAL A 45 -19.67 5.11 -22.78
CA VAL A 45 -18.80 6.24 -23.14
C VAL A 45 -17.35 5.81 -23.24
N PHE A 46 -16.62 6.48 -24.12
CA PHE A 46 -15.17 6.34 -24.24
C PHE A 46 -14.48 7.69 -24.29
N ILE A 47 -13.25 7.71 -23.83
CA ILE A 47 -12.36 8.87 -23.80
C ILE A 47 -11.16 8.53 -24.68
N VAL A 48 -10.81 9.44 -25.58
CA VAL A 48 -9.59 9.34 -26.38
C VAL A 48 -8.39 9.65 -25.48
N LEU A 49 -7.41 8.76 -25.42
CA LEU A 49 -6.21 8.91 -24.61
C LEU A 49 -5.11 9.57 -25.44
N ASP A 50 -5.11 10.89 -25.43
CA ASP A 50 -4.07 11.71 -26.03
C ASP A 50 -3.05 12.21 -24.97
N ARG A 51 -1.98 12.86 -25.42
CA ARG A 51 -0.99 13.50 -24.55
C ARG A 51 -1.68 14.50 -23.61
N HIS A 52 -1.34 14.44 -22.32
CA HIS A 52 -1.89 15.29 -21.25
C HIS A 52 -3.39 15.11 -20.96
N THR A 53 -3.97 13.96 -21.32
CA THR A 53 -5.36 13.66 -20.95
C THR A 53 -5.44 13.30 -19.46
N SER A 54 -6.33 13.97 -18.72
CA SER A 54 -6.58 13.72 -17.30
C SER A 54 -8.02 13.32 -17.05
N ILE A 55 -8.24 12.22 -16.34
CA ILE A 55 -9.56 11.60 -16.16
C ILE A 55 -9.75 11.23 -14.69
N ASN A 56 -10.79 11.77 -14.06
CA ASN A 56 -11.28 11.26 -12.78
C ASN A 56 -12.46 10.33 -13.05
N PHE A 57 -12.44 9.13 -12.49
CA PHE A 57 -13.49 8.13 -12.68
C PHE A 57 -13.61 7.23 -11.44
N SER A 58 -14.75 6.55 -11.32
CA SER A 58 -14.94 5.54 -10.29
C SER A 58 -14.36 4.20 -10.77
N GLY A 59 -13.30 3.69 -10.14
CA GLY A 59 -12.74 2.36 -10.44
C GLY A 59 -13.73 1.22 -10.19
N LEU A 60 -14.74 1.45 -9.33
CA LEU A 60 -15.84 0.52 -9.07
C LEU A 60 -16.83 0.35 -10.25
N ARG A 61 -16.75 1.18 -11.29
CA ARG A 61 -17.54 1.00 -12.51
C ARG A 61 -16.76 0.16 -13.49
N ARG A 62 -17.43 -0.73 -14.22
CA ARG A 62 -16.73 -1.60 -15.18
C ARG A 62 -16.11 -0.75 -16.28
N HIS A 63 -14.79 -0.85 -16.42
CA HIS A 63 -14.00 -0.02 -17.34
C HIS A 63 -12.87 -0.84 -17.98
N GLY A 64 -12.24 -0.28 -19.00
CA GLY A 64 -11.13 -0.92 -19.70
C GLY A 64 -10.54 0.00 -20.77
N GLY A 65 -9.60 -0.50 -21.57
CA GLY A 65 -9.03 0.33 -22.63
C GLY A 65 -8.47 -0.46 -23.80
N THR A 66 -8.24 0.24 -24.89
CA THR A 66 -7.53 -0.30 -26.06
C THR A 66 -6.13 0.32 -26.14
N PRO A 67 -5.12 -0.44 -26.60
CA PRO A 67 -3.84 0.16 -26.92
C PRO A 67 -3.99 1.11 -28.13
N PRO A 68 -3.05 2.06 -28.32
CA PRO A 68 -2.92 2.71 -29.62
C PRO A 68 -2.60 1.66 -30.69
N LEU A 69 -3.03 1.90 -31.92
CA LEU A 69 -2.79 1.02 -33.05
C LEU A 69 -1.87 1.72 -34.05
N CYS A 70 -0.92 0.97 -34.60
CA CYS A 70 -0.11 1.46 -35.70
C CYS A 70 -0.99 1.70 -36.94
N PRO A 71 -0.60 2.62 -37.83
CA PRO A 71 -1.33 2.88 -39.06
C PRO A 71 -1.44 1.57 -39.87
N PRO A 72 -2.59 1.33 -40.54
CA PRO A 72 -2.74 0.16 -41.39
C PRO A 72 -1.75 0.23 -42.55
N THR A 73 -1.20 -0.92 -42.94
CA THR A 73 -0.52 -1.05 -44.22
C THR A 73 -1.61 -1.02 -45.30
N ALA A 74 -1.57 -0.09 -46.25
CA ALA A 74 -2.47 -0.14 -47.40
C ALA A 74 -2.17 -1.40 -48.22
N ASP A 75 -3.18 -2.02 -48.85
CA ASP A 75 -3.04 -3.28 -49.58
C ASP A 75 -1.87 -3.23 -50.58
N GLY A 76 -0.80 -3.99 -50.30
CA GLY A 76 0.41 -4.08 -51.14
C GLY A 76 1.48 -3.00 -50.91
N SER A 77 1.26 -2.04 -50.01
CA SER A 77 2.27 -1.02 -49.65
C SER A 77 3.27 -1.52 -48.59
N GLU A 78 4.45 -0.92 -48.56
CA GLU A 78 5.44 -1.17 -47.51
C GLU A 78 4.90 -0.68 -46.16
N ARG A 79 5.15 -1.43 -45.07
CA ARG A 79 4.63 -1.08 -43.73
C ARG A 79 5.13 0.33 -43.36
N PRO A 80 4.26 1.25 -42.90
CA PRO A 80 4.70 2.58 -42.50
C PRO A 80 5.77 2.48 -41.40
N PRO A 81 6.73 3.43 -41.35
CA PRO A 81 7.83 3.39 -40.40
C PRO A 81 7.29 3.34 -38.97
N LEU A 82 7.72 2.32 -38.23
CA LEU A 82 7.45 2.22 -36.80
C LEU A 82 8.40 3.15 -36.06
N TYR A 83 7.84 4.11 -35.36
CA TYR A 83 8.63 5.05 -34.57
C TYR A 83 8.96 4.40 -33.23
N LYS A 84 10.24 4.24 -32.92
CA LYS A 84 10.69 3.60 -31.66
C LYS A 84 10.23 4.34 -30.40
N PHE A 85 9.96 5.64 -30.51
CA PHE A 85 9.44 6.46 -29.42
C PHE A 85 7.91 6.40 -29.28
N ALA A 86 7.19 5.78 -30.22
CA ALA A 86 5.74 5.71 -30.16
C ALA A 86 5.29 4.83 -28.98
N VAL A 87 4.86 5.48 -27.89
CA VAL A 87 4.52 4.80 -26.63
C VAL A 87 3.20 5.29 -26.07
N ARG A 88 2.46 4.38 -25.43
CA ARG A 88 1.39 4.73 -24.50
C ARG A 88 1.94 4.72 -23.09
N PHE A 89 1.79 5.84 -22.40
CA PHE A 89 2.13 5.95 -20.99
C PHE A 89 0.93 6.49 -20.22
N VAL A 90 0.49 5.71 -19.22
CA VAL A 90 -0.61 6.09 -18.34
C VAL A 90 -0.19 5.86 -16.89
N ILE A 91 -0.52 6.82 -16.03
CA ILE A 91 -0.35 6.72 -14.58
C ILE A 91 -1.75 6.65 -13.97
N ILE A 92 -1.97 5.69 -13.07
CA ILE A 92 -3.21 5.53 -12.32
C ILE A 92 -2.94 5.79 -10.85
N HIS A 93 -3.60 6.80 -10.29
CA HIS A 93 -3.70 7.03 -8.86
C HIS A 93 -5.03 6.48 -8.40
N TYR A 94 -5.02 5.30 -7.79
CA TYR A 94 -6.22 4.68 -7.25
C TYR A 94 -6.27 4.87 -5.72
N PRO A 95 -7.47 4.92 -5.11
CA PRO A 95 -7.64 5.07 -3.68
C PRO A 95 -7.97 3.72 -3.00
N PRO A 96 -6.99 2.88 -2.63
CA PRO A 96 -7.29 1.63 -1.93
C PRO A 96 -8.12 1.86 -0.67
N ARG A 97 -9.25 1.18 -0.55
CA ARG A 97 -10.14 1.20 0.61
C ARG A 97 -9.41 1.09 1.94
N ARG A 98 -8.42 0.21 2.03
CA ARG A 98 -7.64 0.02 3.26
C ARG A 98 -6.77 1.22 3.62
N MET A 99 -6.24 1.95 2.63
CA MET A 99 -5.49 3.18 2.87
C MET A 99 -6.44 4.30 3.28
N MET A 100 -7.57 4.45 2.57
CA MET A 100 -8.53 5.52 2.82
C MET A 100 -9.25 5.38 4.17
N ASN A 101 -9.56 4.15 4.61
CA ASN A 101 -10.23 3.91 5.89
C ASN A 101 -9.26 3.75 7.08
N GLY A 102 -7.96 3.96 6.86
CA GLY A 102 -6.91 3.85 7.88
C GLY A 102 -6.61 2.44 8.38
N THR A 103 -7.02 1.39 7.67
CA THR A 103 -6.76 -0.02 8.04
C THR A 103 -5.61 -0.67 7.25
N ALA A 104 -4.81 0.15 6.56
CA ALA A 104 -3.64 -0.32 5.83
C ALA A 104 -2.59 -0.88 6.79
N ARG A 105 -1.81 -1.83 6.27
CA ARG A 105 -0.68 -2.41 6.97
C ARG A 105 0.58 -1.62 6.64
N TRP A 106 1.40 -1.33 7.63
CA TRP A 106 2.62 -0.55 7.44
C TRP A 106 3.83 -1.47 7.60
N SER A 107 4.66 -1.56 6.57
CA SER A 107 5.95 -2.24 6.68
C SER A 107 6.93 -1.32 7.38
N LEU A 108 7.26 -1.63 8.63
CA LEU A 108 8.11 -0.77 9.46
C LEU A 108 9.60 -1.02 9.23
N ALA A 109 10.00 -2.28 9.26
CA ALA A 109 11.41 -2.69 9.23
C ALA A 109 11.56 -4.06 8.56
N ALA A 110 12.78 -4.41 8.17
CA ALA A 110 13.11 -5.74 7.70
C ALA A 110 13.21 -6.73 8.87
N MET A 111 12.83 -7.97 8.61
CA MET A 111 12.93 -9.14 9.48
C MET A 111 13.76 -10.23 8.78
N PRO A 112 14.37 -11.16 9.54
CA PRO A 112 15.04 -12.32 8.97
C PRO A 112 14.16 -13.08 7.97
N ASN A 113 14.79 -13.79 7.04
CA ASN A 113 14.13 -14.56 5.97
C ASN A 113 13.32 -13.69 4.98
N ASN A 114 13.82 -12.49 4.68
CA ASN A 114 13.24 -11.58 3.68
C ASN A 114 11.77 -11.24 3.97
N ARG A 115 11.45 -10.97 5.24
CA ARG A 115 10.11 -10.56 5.68
C ARG A 115 10.12 -9.12 6.14
N ALA A 116 8.96 -8.47 6.12
CA ALA A 116 8.78 -7.18 6.79
C ALA A 116 8.20 -7.40 8.18
N PHE A 117 8.66 -6.63 9.16
CA PHE A 117 7.91 -6.37 10.38
C PHE A 117 6.77 -5.43 10.01
N ILE A 118 5.55 -5.92 10.17
CA ILE A 118 4.34 -5.20 9.75
C ILE A 118 3.63 -4.71 11.00
N PHE A 119 3.24 -3.42 11.01
CA PHE A 119 2.18 -2.95 11.89
C PHE A 119 0.83 -3.23 11.25
N PRO A 120 0.06 -4.19 11.80
CA PRO A 120 -1.29 -4.41 11.35
C PRO A 120 -2.22 -3.37 11.99
N PRO A 121 -3.42 -3.17 11.43
CA PRO A 121 -4.31 -2.14 11.94
C PRO A 121 -4.74 -2.39 13.39
N GLU A 122 -4.73 -3.63 13.88
CA GLU A 122 -5.06 -3.96 15.27
C GLU A 122 -4.04 -3.39 16.26
N VAL A 123 -2.79 -3.19 15.82
CA VAL A 123 -1.75 -2.50 16.60
C VAL A 123 -1.87 -0.99 16.44
N LEU A 124 -2.11 -0.49 15.21
CA LEU A 124 -2.26 0.95 14.94
C LEU A 124 -3.45 1.58 15.68
N HIS A 125 -4.53 0.81 15.84
CA HIS A 125 -5.78 1.25 16.47
C HIS A 125 -5.96 0.69 17.90
N ALA A 126 -4.91 0.13 18.49
CA ALA A 126 -4.98 -0.43 19.84
C ALA A 126 -5.46 0.64 20.85
N GLY A 127 -6.51 0.32 21.60
CA GLY A 127 -7.08 1.24 22.60
C GLY A 127 -7.96 2.37 22.05
N VAL A 128 -8.22 2.44 20.74
CA VAL A 128 -9.09 3.48 20.16
C VAL A 128 -10.57 3.14 20.35
N THR A 129 -11.29 3.92 21.17
CA THR A 129 -12.69 3.66 21.56
C THR A 129 -13.63 3.39 20.38
N ASN A 130 -13.63 4.24 19.36
CA ASN A 130 -14.49 4.09 18.16
C ASN A 130 -14.23 2.77 17.42
N ARG A 131 -12.99 2.25 17.45
CA ARG A 131 -12.64 0.99 16.79
C ARG A 131 -13.09 -0.20 17.64
N ILE A 132 -12.96 -0.10 18.95
CA ILE A 132 -13.48 -1.10 19.90
C ILE A 132 -15.00 -1.22 19.75
N GLU A 133 -15.72 -0.09 19.66
CA GLU A 133 -17.18 -0.06 19.41
C GLU A 133 -17.56 -0.73 18.08
N LYS A 134 -16.67 -0.69 17.08
CA LYS A 134 -16.81 -1.41 15.79
C LYS A 134 -16.36 -2.87 15.85
N GLY A 135 -16.16 -3.43 17.04
CA GLY A 135 -15.82 -4.84 17.27
C GLY A 135 -14.33 -5.17 17.17
N TRP A 136 -13.43 -4.18 17.14
CA TRP A 136 -12.00 -4.44 17.14
C TRP A 136 -11.50 -4.86 18.53
N PRO A 137 -10.57 -5.81 18.63
CA PRO A 137 -10.10 -6.28 19.93
C PRO A 137 -9.30 -5.18 20.64
N ALA A 138 -9.76 -4.77 21.83
CA ALA A 138 -9.02 -3.84 22.70
C ALA A 138 -7.71 -4.45 23.23
N LYS A 139 -7.68 -5.79 23.36
CA LYS A 139 -6.51 -6.60 23.68
C LYS A 139 -6.50 -7.79 22.73
N THR A 140 -5.35 -8.09 22.13
CA THR A 140 -5.21 -9.25 21.26
C THR A 140 -4.92 -10.51 22.08
N VAL A 141 -5.46 -11.63 21.61
CA VAL A 141 -5.24 -12.95 22.21
C VAL A 141 -4.79 -13.92 21.13
N CYS A 142 -4.04 -14.95 21.52
CA CYS A 142 -3.70 -16.04 20.61
C CYS A 142 -3.81 -17.38 21.34
N LYS A 143 -3.77 -18.48 20.58
CA LYS A 143 -3.85 -19.84 21.12
C LYS A 143 -2.53 -20.35 21.72
N ARG A 144 -1.52 -19.49 21.85
CA ARG A 144 -0.19 -19.83 22.37
C ARG A 144 0.08 -19.02 23.62
N ALA A 145 0.67 -19.65 24.63
CA ALA A 145 1.14 -18.93 25.80
C ALA A 145 2.26 -17.94 25.40
N THR A 146 2.25 -16.77 26.04
CA THR A 146 3.19 -15.68 25.84
C THR A 146 3.68 -15.19 27.19
N PHE A 147 4.93 -14.75 27.27
CA PHE A 147 5.46 -14.15 28.50
C PHE A 147 4.74 -12.85 28.90
N VAL A 148 4.11 -12.16 27.95
CA VAL A 148 3.35 -10.94 28.23
C VAL A 148 2.04 -11.25 28.94
N ARG A 149 1.30 -12.28 28.50
CA ARG A 149 -0.02 -12.60 29.07
C ARG A 149 0.04 -13.63 30.19
N GLU A 150 0.74 -14.75 29.97
CA GLU A 150 0.80 -15.87 30.91
C GLU A 150 2.04 -15.84 31.80
N GLY A 151 2.95 -14.88 31.62
CA GLY A 151 4.13 -14.72 32.47
C GLY A 151 3.80 -14.51 33.95
N GLU A 152 2.63 -13.94 34.24
CA GLU A 152 2.13 -13.73 35.61
C GLU A 152 1.97 -15.04 36.41
N LEU A 153 1.82 -16.17 35.72
CA LEU A 153 1.70 -17.50 36.33
C LEU A 153 3.06 -18.11 36.68
N MET A 154 4.15 -17.59 36.13
CA MET A 154 5.49 -18.19 36.21
C MET A 154 6.54 -17.27 36.82
N MET A 155 6.29 -15.96 36.85
CA MET A 155 7.26 -14.93 37.23
C MET A 155 6.63 -13.99 38.26
N ASP A 156 7.44 -13.44 39.16
CA ASP A 156 6.97 -12.29 39.95
C ASP A 156 6.69 -11.09 39.03
N PRO A 157 5.78 -10.19 39.41
CA PRO A 157 5.37 -9.07 38.55
C PRO A 157 6.54 -8.18 38.11
N GLY A 158 7.53 -7.96 38.99
CA GLY A 158 8.71 -7.14 38.69
C GLY A 158 9.58 -7.78 37.63
N SER A 159 9.85 -9.08 37.75
CA SER A 159 10.61 -9.85 36.77
C SER A 159 9.89 -9.94 35.42
N GLN A 160 8.57 -10.12 35.41
CA GLN A 160 7.80 -10.18 34.16
C GLN A 160 7.91 -8.86 33.37
N VAL A 161 7.70 -7.72 34.04
CA VAL A 161 7.84 -6.40 33.42
C VAL A 161 9.27 -6.16 32.96
N THR A 162 10.26 -6.47 33.81
CA THR A 162 11.69 -6.32 33.46
C THR A 162 12.05 -7.12 32.21
N PHE A 163 11.58 -8.37 32.12
CA PHE A 163 11.79 -9.22 30.95
C PHE A 163 11.17 -8.63 29.68
N LEU A 164 9.90 -8.20 29.76
CA LEU A 164 9.22 -7.57 28.62
C LEU A 164 9.96 -6.33 28.13
N VAL A 165 10.32 -5.41 29.02
CA VAL A 165 10.99 -4.16 28.64
C VAL A 165 12.36 -4.45 28.00
N ARG A 166 13.11 -5.43 28.51
CA ARG A 166 14.38 -5.85 27.89
C ARG A 166 14.17 -6.44 26.49
N CYS A 167 13.12 -7.24 26.27
CA CYS A 167 12.79 -7.72 24.93
C CYS A 167 12.45 -6.57 23.97
N LEU A 168 11.72 -5.55 24.42
CA LEU A 168 11.41 -4.37 23.62
C LEU A 168 12.67 -3.56 23.30
N LEU A 169 13.59 -3.39 24.26
CA LEU A 169 14.87 -2.72 24.04
C LEU A 169 15.67 -3.40 22.91
N LEU A 170 15.78 -4.73 22.96
CA LEU A 170 16.48 -5.50 21.92
C LEU A 170 15.80 -5.36 20.55
N LEU A 171 14.47 -5.37 20.51
CA LEU A 171 13.72 -5.17 19.27
C LEU A 171 13.92 -3.77 18.69
N CYS A 172 13.86 -2.74 19.53
CA CYS A 172 14.12 -1.35 19.14
C CYS A 172 15.55 -1.21 18.60
N HIS A 173 16.55 -1.74 19.32
CA HIS A 173 17.94 -1.74 18.88
C HIS A 173 18.09 -2.42 17.51
N PHE A 174 17.45 -3.57 17.31
CA PHE A 174 17.46 -4.27 16.03
C PHE A 174 16.91 -3.42 14.86
N PHE A 175 15.86 -2.63 15.10
CA PHE A 175 15.34 -1.71 14.08
C PHE A 175 16.25 -0.50 13.84
N MET A 176 16.87 0.05 14.89
CA MET A 176 17.77 1.20 14.74
C MET A 176 19.00 0.88 13.88
N LEU A 177 19.49 -0.37 13.91
CA LEU A 177 20.59 -0.82 13.06
C LEU A 177 20.27 -0.79 11.55
N GLN A 178 19.00 -0.65 11.17
CA GLN A 178 18.57 -0.57 9.77
C GLN A 178 18.58 0.87 9.23
N LEU A 179 18.78 1.87 10.09
CA LEU A 179 18.87 3.26 9.68
C LEU A 179 20.18 3.55 8.95
N PRO A 180 20.20 4.54 8.03
CA PRO A 180 21.44 5.04 7.45
C PRO A 180 22.43 5.46 8.54
N SER A 181 23.71 5.07 8.40
CA SER A 181 24.76 5.38 9.37
C SER A 181 24.96 6.89 9.58
N ALA A 182 24.64 7.70 8.57
CA ALA A 182 24.70 9.16 8.63
C ALA A 182 23.77 9.79 9.68
N TYR A 183 22.78 9.06 10.20
CA TYR A 183 21.88 9.59 11.23
C TYR A 183 22.47 9.53 12.63
N GLU A 184 23.57 8.77 12.83
CA GLU A 184 24.26 8.62 14.11
C GLU A 184 23.32 8.30 15.29
N MET A 185 22.22 7.60 15.00
CA MET A 185 21.17 7.31 15.97
C MET A 185 21.70 6.41 17.09
N ARG A 186 21.42 6.78 18.34
CA ARG A 186 21.79 6.01 19.54
C ARG A 186 20.57 5.74 20.39
N LEU A 187 20.43 4.50 20.85
CA LEU A 187 19.42 4.10 21.82
C LEU A 187 20.10 3.98 23.18
N ASP A 188 19.76 4.86 24.11
CA ASP A 188 20.24 4.80 25.50
C ASP A 188 19.46 3.71 26.25
N PRO A 189 20.09 2.61 26.67
CA PRO A 189 19.41 1.52 27.36
C PRO A 189 18.85 1.94 28.72
N ASP A 190 19.59 2.74 29.49
CA ASP A 190 19.21 3.07 30.86
C ASP A 190 18.01 4.02 30.86
N LEU A 191 18.02 5.02 30.00
CA LEU A 191 16.87 5.91 29.81
C LEU A 191 15.66 5.16 29.25
N PHE A 192 15.87 4.21 28.33
CA PHE A 192 14.79 3.39 27.81
C PHE A 192 14.14 2.54 28.91
N LEU A 193 14.94 1.89 29.77
CA LEU A 193 14.43 1.10 30.90
C LEU A 193 13.68 1.99 31.90
N GLN A 194 14.20 3.17 32.21
CA GLN A 194 13.56 4.13 33.13
C GLN A 194 12.23 4.69 32.61
N ALA A 195 11.97 4.62 31.30
CA ALA A 195 10.70 5.06 30.72
C ALA A 195 9.50 4.19 31.14
N PHE A 196 9.74 2.99 31.68
CA PHE A 196 8.69 2.07 32.13
C PHE A 196 8.63 2.05 33.66
N THR A 197 7.45 2.32 34.21
CA THR A 197 7.21 2.28 35.66
C THR A 197 6.03 1.37 35.96
N MET A 198 6.05 0.72 37.12
CA MET A 198 4.97 -0.12 37.61
C MET A 198 4.67 0.21 39.07
N LYS A 199 3.39 0.35 39.41
CA LYS A 199 2.94 0.35 40.79
C LYS A 199 2.71 -1.09 41.21
N LEU A 200 3.52 -1.58 42.15
CA LEU A 200 3.24 -2.83 42.84
C LEU A 200 2.16 -2.52 43.89
N GLY A 201 1.03 -3.23 43.83
CA GLY A 201 0.04 -3.19 44.91
C GLY A 201 0.66 -3.79 46.17
N GLY A 202 0.63 -3.04 47.28
CA GLY A 202 0.91 -3.57 48.62
C GLY A 202 -0.28 -4.35 49.16
#